data_AF-A0A355FX59-F1
#
_entry.id   AF-A0A355FX59-F1
#
_cell.length_a   1.000
_cell.length_b   1.000
_cell.length_c   1.000
_cell.angle_alpha   90.00
_cell.angle_beta   90.00
_cell.angle_gamma   90.00
#
_symmetry.space_group_name_H-M   'P 1'
#
loop_
_entity.id
_entity.type
_entity.pdbx_description
1 polymer ?
#
loop_
_entity_poly.entity_id
_entity_poly.type
_entity_poly.pdbx_seq_one_letter_code
_entity_poly.pdbx_strand_id
1 'polypeptide(L)'
;MVHTEEILKTIRVTDPEVRARLCDELDSEFTSEGFLVGYFETLLWPTKLIFIDYNRQLHKMSEPPCAVMEKRKGRDTSLCSDGATDGQEETRVIVKGIQAGTGEVEGVVRIVTDDALDEIEFNQGDILVTDNTDVRFLPLMRKAGAVVTNRGGMLSHAAIIARELGVPCVVGCGDATHKFVEGQVVQVDATRGLILSLSPPPGAGEPL
;
A
#
# COMPACT_ATOMS: atom_id res chain seq x y z
N MET A 1 -7.17 -25.28 -13.76
CA MET A 1 -5.95 -25.88 -13.17
C MET A 1 -4.74 -25.73 -14.07
N VAL A 2 -4.77 -26.10 -15.36
CA VAL A 2 -3.62 -26.00 -16.29
C VAL A 2 -2.95 -24.61 -16.29
N HIS A 3 -3.74 -23.53 -16.37
CA HIS A 3 -3.20 -22.17 -16.42
C HIS A 3 -2.53 -21.70 -15.12
N THR A 4 -3.02 -22.17 -13.96
CA THR A 4 -2.43 -21.82 -12.66
C THR A 4 -1.04 -22.44 -12.50
N GLU A 5 -0.84 -23.66 -12.99
CA GLU A 5 0.46 -24.33 -12.96
C GLU A 5 1.49 -23.66 -13.89
N GLU A 6 1.07 -23.16 -15.04
CA GLU A 6 1.95 -22.41 -15.96
C GLU A 6 2.42 -21.08 -15.37
N ILE A 7 1.53 -20.36 -14.67
CA ILE A 7 1.89 -19.14 -13.95
C ILE A 7 2.89 -19.44 -12.84
N LEU A 8 2.62 -20.46 -12.02
CA LEU A 8 3.52 -20.88 -10.95
C LEU A 8 4.91 -21.25 -11.48
N LYS A 9 5.01 -21.86 -12.66
CA LYS A 9 6.30 -22.11 -13.32
C LYS A 9 7.01 -20.83 -13.75
N THR A 10 6.25 -19.80 -14.15
CA THR A 10 6.80 -18.53 -14.64
C THR A 10 7.36 -17.66 -13.51
N ILE A 11 6.68 -17.64 -12.35
CA ILE A 11 7.12 -16.84 -11.20
C ILE A 11 8.08 -17.57 -10.26
N ARG A 12 8.43 -18.83 -10.56
CA ARG A 12 9.34 -19.64 -9.74
C ARG A 12 10.73 -19.67 -10.34
N VAL A 13 11.71 -19.19 -9.58
CA VAL A 13 13.13 -19.27 -9.89
C VAL A 13 13.77 -20.25 -8.92
N THR A 14 14.14 -21.43 -9.41
CA THR A 14 14.69 -22.50 -8.57
C THR A 14 16.18 -22.32 -8.28
N ASP A 15 16.90 -21.58 -9.13
CA ASP A 15 18.33 -21.32 -8.99
C ASP A 15 18.60 -20.22 -7.94
N PRO A 16 19.31 -20.52 -6.83
CA PRO A 16 19.64 -19.55 -5.80
C PRO A 16 20.54 -18.40 -6.27
N GLU A 17 21.46 -18.64 -7.20
CA GLU A 17 22.36 -17.60 -7.71
C GLU A 17 21.60 -16.61 -8.59
N VAL A 18 20.68 -17.11 -9.43
CA VAL A 18 19.79 -16.27 -10.22
C VAL A 18 18.86 -15.45 -9.32
N ARG A 19 18.31 -16.05 -8.25
CA ARG A 19 17.50 -15.29 -7.27
C ARG A 19 18.30 -14.17 -6.63
N ALA A 20 19.50 -14.45 -6.15
CA ALA A 20 20.35 -13.43 -5.51
C ALA A 20 20.65 -12.26 -6.46
N ARG A 21 20.93 -12.56 -7.74
CA ARG A 21 21.12 -11.53 -8.77
C ARG A 21 19.85 -10.71 -9.02
N LEU A 22 18.70 -11.37 -9.14
CA LEU A 22 17.42 -10.68 -9.35
C LEU A 22 17.01 -9.83 -8.13
N CYS A 23 17.32 -10.27 -6.91
CA CYS A 23 17.12 -9.47 -5.71
C CYS A 23 17.93 -8.16 -5.78
N ASP A 24 19.21 -8.25 -6.17
CA ASP A 24 20.12 -7.10 -6.28
C ASP A 24 19.75 -6.16 -7.45
N GLU A 25 19.48 -6.71 -8.63
CA GLU A 25 19.23 -5.93 -9.84
C GLU A 25 17.83 -5.29 -9.88
N LEU A 26 16.85 -5.96 -9.30
CA LEU A 26 15.44 -5.61 -9.47
C LEU A 26 14.76 -5.13 -8.19
N ASP A 27 15.42 -5.16 -7.04
CA ASP A 27 14.79 -4.91 -5.72
C ASP A 27 13.58 -5.85 -5.53
N SER A 28 13.84 -7.15 -5.69
CA SER A 28 12.83 -8.21 -5.66
C SER A 28 13.05 -9.16 -4.48
N GLU A 29 11.96 -9.77 -4.01
CA GLU A 29 11.98 -10.73 -2.92
C GLU A 29 11.50 -12.10 -3.41
N PHE A 30 12.04 -13.18 -2.83
CA PHE A 30 11.63 -14.55 -3.15
C PHE A 30 11.31 -15.32 -1.88
N THR A 31 10.31 -16.21 -1.95
CA THR A 31 10.03 -17.16 -0.88
C THR A 31 11.15 -18.18 -0.75
N SER A 32 11.19 -18.90 0.38
CA SER A 32 12.10 -20.03 0.60
C SER A 32 12.01 -21.09 -0.51
N GLU A 33 10.82 -21.30 -1.07
CA GLU A 33 10.54 -22.24 -2.17
C GLU A 33 10.88 -21.69 -3.57
N GLY A 34 11.34 -20.44 -3.66
CA GLY A 34 11.82 -19.81 -4.89
C GLY A 34 10.74 -19.09 -5.71
N PHE A 35 9.59 -18.76 -5.12
CA PHE A 35 8.57 -17.97 -5.80
C PHE A 35 8.83 -16.48 -5.61
N LEU A 36 8.71 -15.70 -6.69
CA LEU A 36 8.76 -14.25 -6.63
C LEU A 36 7.63 -13.74 -5.72
N VAL A 37 7.99 -12.97 -4.71
CA VAL A 37 7.06 -12.32 -3.79
C VAL A 37 6.55 -11.06 -4.45
N GLY A 38 5.23 -10.88 -4.43
CA GLY A 38 4.60 -9.70 -4.99
C GLY A 38 3.12 -9.89 -5.24
N TYR A 39 2.50 -8.85 -5.81
CA TYR A 39 1.09 -8.89 -6.20
C TYR A 39 0.96 -9.22 -7.68
N PHE A 40 0.26 -10.31 -7.97
CA PHE A 40 0.02 -10.80 -9.32
C PHE A 40 -1.47 -11.03 -9.51
N GLU A 41 -1.99 -10.58 -10.64
CA GLU A 41 -3.38 -10.80 -11.03
C GLU A 41 -3.43 -11.57 -12.34
N THR A 42 -4.45 -12.40 -12.48
CA THR A 42 -4.68 -13.15 -13.72
C THR A 42 -6.09 -12.91 -14.20
N LEU A 43 -6.21 -12.39 -15.42
CA LEU A 43 -7.50 -12.15 -16.08
C LEU A 43 -7.65 -13.09 -17.28
N LEU A 44 -8.82 -13.70 -17.42
CA LEU A 44 -9.17 -14.47 -18.61
C LEU A 44 -10.02 -13.60 -19.53
N TRP A 45 -9.52 -13.32 -20.75
CA TRP A 45 -10.26 -12.49 -21.71
C TRP A 45 -10.06 -12.99 -23.15
N PRO A 46 -11.13 -13.01 -23.96
CA PRO A 46 -12.06 -14.12 -24.19
C PRO A 46 -11.43 -15.51 -24.43
N THR A 47 -10.15 -15.61 -24.81
CA THR A 47 -9.39 -16.87 -24.99
C THR A 47 -7.93 -16.79 -24.56
N LYS A 48 -7.50 -15.64 -24.01
CA LYS A 48 -6.13 -15.40 -23.56
C LYS A 48 -6.09 -15.21 -22.06
N LEU A 49 -5.09 -15.82 -21.44
CA LEU A 49 -4.73 -15.57 -20.06
C LEU A 49 -3.80 -14.34 -20.03
N ILE A 50 -4.25 -13.28 -19.37
CA ILE A 50 -3.44 -12.07 -19.14
C ILE A 50 -2.90 -12.18 -17.73
N PHE A 51 -1.58 -12.25 -17.63
CA PHE A 51 -0.86 -12.20 -16.36
C PHE A 51 -0.37 -10.78 -16.12
N ILE A 52 -0.76 -10.19 -15.00
CA ILE A 52 -0.42 -8.81 -14.63
C ILE A 52 0.53 -8.86 -13.44
N ASP A 53 1.76 -8.40 -13.67
CA ASP A 53 2.76 -8.20 -12.64
C ASP A 53 2.79 -6.73 -12.19
N TYR A 54 2.17 -6.45 -11.05
CA TYR A 54 2.14 -5.10 -10.49
C TYR A 54 3.48 -4.67 -9.90
N ASN A 55 4.40 -5.62 -9.69
CA ASN A 55 5.75 -5.34 -9.20
C ASN A 55 6.67 -4.84 -10.33
N ARG A 56 6.23 -4.91 -11.60
CA ARG A 56 6.98 -4.55 -12.82
C ARG A 56 8.32 -5.28 -12.97
N GLN A 57 8.52 -6.39 -12.28
CA GLN A 57 9.80 -7.10 -12.26
C GLN A 57 9.95 -8.00 -13.48
N LEU A 58 8.87 -8.65 -13.91
CA LEU A 58 8.90 -9.58 -15.06
C LEU A 58 9.12 -8.88 -16.40
N HIS A 59 8.76 -7.59 -16.52
CA HIS A 59 9.10 -6.79 -17.69
C HIS A 59 10.62 -6.57 -17.81
N LYS A 60 11.31 -6.33 -16.68
CA LYS A 60 12.78 -6.15 -16.64
C LYS A 60 13.53 -7.47 -16.83
N MET A 61 12.91 -8.59 -16.49
CA MET A 61 13.48 -9.94 -16.70
C MET A 61 13.38 -10.43 -18.16
N SER A 62 12.51 -9.84 -19.00
CA SER A 62 12.23 -10.32 -20.37
C SER A 62 13.01 -9.60 -21.47
N GLU A 63 13.76 -8.54 -21.17
CA GLU A 63 14.69 -7.92 -22.13
C GLU A 63 16.04 -8.66 -22.15
N PRO A 64 16.64 -8.92 -23.33
CA PRO A 64 18.01 -9.41 -23.38
C PRO A 64 18.95 -8.37 -22.75
N PRO A 65 20.02 -8.78 -22.06
CA PRO A 65 20.87 -7.85 -21.33
C PRO A 65 21.72 -7.06 -22.32
N CYS A 66 21.26 -5.88 -22.76
CA CYS A 66 22.16 -4.84 -23.23
C CYS A 66 21.55 -3.43 -23.22
N ALA A 67 22.37 -2.51 -22.69
CA ALA A 67 22.36 -1.06 -22.83
C ALA A 67 21.46 -0.25 -21.88
N VAL A 68 21.86 -0.16 -20.61
CA VAL A 68 21.87 1.14 -19.93
C VAL A 68 23.18 1.33 -19.18
N MET A 69 24.12 2.02 -19.83
CA MET A 69 25.28 2.63 -19.16
C MET A 69 24.99 4.10 -18.86
N GLU A 70 25.26 4.44 -17.61
CA GLU A 70 25.70 5.72 -17.06
C GLU A 70 24.72 6.85 -16.72
N LYS A 71 24.54 6.94 -15.38
CA LYS A 71 24.84 8.09 -14.50
C LYS A 71 23.91 9.30 -14.55
N ARG A 72 23.33 9.59 -13.38
CA ARG A 72 23.55 10.88 -12.70
C ARG A 72 23.80 10.70 -11.21
N LYS A 73 24.98 11.17 -10.82
CA LYS A 73 25.59 11.35 -9.51
C LYS A 73 24.78 12.33 -8.65
N GLY A 74 24.71 12.02 -7.35
CA GLY A 74 24.73 13.00 -6.27
C GLY A 74 23.48 13.86 -6.06
N ARG A 75 22.86 13.73 -4.88
CA ARG A 75 22.37 14.91 -4.18
C ARG A 75 22.59 14.76 -2.69
N ASP A 76 23.28 15.76 -2.17
CA ASP A 76 23.84 15.88 -0.85
C ASP A 76 22.79 15.75 0.26
N THR A 77 23.17 15.02 1.29
CA THR A 77 22.59 15.11 2.62
C THR A 77 23.21 16.31 3.34
N SER A 78 22.58 17.49 3.24
CA SER A 78 22.88 18.60 4.14
C SER A 78 21.67 19.53 4.32
N LEU A 79 21.12 19.48 5.54
CA LEU A 79 20.65 20.57 6.39
C LEU A 79 19.67 21.62 5.80
N CYS A 80 18.53 21.82 6.47
CA CYS A 80 18.39 22.86 7.50
C CYS A 80 17.00 22.79 8.12
N SER A 81 17.00 22.73 9.45
CA SER A 81 15.89 23.16 10.29
C SER A 81 15.59 24.63 10.04
N ASP A 82 14.32 25.01 9.98
CA ASP A 82 13.86 26.25 10.58
C ASP A 82 12.41 26.10 11.01
N GLY A 83 12.16 26.47 12.26
CA GLY A 83 10.91 26.24 12.95
C GLY A 83 9.82 27.23 12.59
N ALA A 84 8.58 26.80 12.87
CA ALA A 84 7.49 27.68 13.22
C ALA A 84 6.82 27.07 14.45
N THR A 85 7.01 27.71 15.59
CA THR A 85 6.30 27.50 16.83
C THR A 85 4.91 28.11 16.69
N ASP A 86 3.85 27.32 16.84
CA ASP A 86 2.69 27.77 17.62
C ASP A 86 1.94 26.56 18.16
N GLY A 87 1.54 26.63 19.42
CA GLY A 87 1.27 25.48 20.27
C GLY A 87 0.11 24.60 19.81
N GLN A 88 0.32 23.30 19.64
CA GLN A 88 -0.75 22.34 19.34
C GLN A 88 -0.45 20.98 19.99
N GLU A 89 -1.54 20.32 20.40
CA GLU A 89 -1.64 19.03 21.05
C GLU A 89 -0.65 17.99 20.48
N GLU A 90 -0.14 17.06 21.31
CA GLU A 90 0.86 16.06 20.88
C GLU A 90 0.36 15.15 19.73
N THR A 91 0.48 15.62 18.49
CA THR A 91 0.16 14.86 17.28
C THR A 91 1.27 13.83 17.04
N ARG A 92 1.01 12.57 17.39
CA ARG A 92 1.97 11.46 17.23
C ARG A 92 1.77 10.78 15.88
N VAL A 93 2.85 10.59 15.12
CA VAL A 93 2.83 9.76 13.91
C VAL A 93 2.61 8.31 14.31
N ILE A 94 1.50 7.71 13.85
CA ILE A 94 1.16 6.30 14.10
C ILE A 94 1.80 5.42 13.02
N VAL A 95 1.62 5.81 11.76
CA VAL A 95 2.05 5.05 10.58
C VAL A 95 2.61 5.99 9.52
N LYS A 96 3.61 5.50 8.77
CA LYS A 96 4.12 6.13 7.55
C LYS A 96 4.05 5.13 6.40
N GLY A 97 3.66 5.61 5.22
CA GLY A 97 3.60 4.80 4.01
C GLY A 97 3.98 5.59 2.76
N ILE A 98 3.64 5.02 1.61
CA ILE A 98 3.84 5.60 0.29
C ILE A 98 2.69 6.56 -0.02
N GLN A 99 3.04 7.77 -0.44
CA GLN A 99 2.14 8.84 -0.86
C GLN A 99 1.45 8.45 -2.18
N ALA A 100 0.27 7.83 -2.13
CA ALA A 100 -0.44 7.37 -3.32
C ALA A 100 -1.48 8.37 -3.83
N GLY A 101 -2.09 9.13 -2.91
CA GLY A 101 -2.94 10.27 -3.17
C GLY A 101 -2.41 11.52 -2.47
N THR A 102 -3.06 12.67 -2.69
CA THR A 102 -2.69 13.95 -2.07
C THR A 102 -3.86 14.49 -1.26
N GLY A 103 -3.55 15.34 -0.26
CA GLY A 103 -4.55 15.97 0.58
C GLY A 103 -4.45 15.54 2.04
N GLU A 104 -5.20 16.25 2.88
CA GLU A 104 -5.26 16.04 4.32
C GLU A 104 -6.72 15.90 4.72
N VAL A 105 -7.02 14.92 5.57
CA VAL A 105 -8.38 14.67 6.05
C VAL A 105 -8.35 14.08 7.45
N GLU A 106 -9.38 14.37 8.24
CA GLU A 106 -9.63 13.73 9.52
C GLU A 106 -10.86 12.83 9.39
N GLY A 107 -10.82 11.67 10.03
CA GLY A 107 -11.96 10.76 10.01
C GLY A 107 -11.83 9.59 10.98
N VAL A 108 -12.93 8.85 11.10
CA VAL A 108 -13.04 7.66 11.94
C VAL A 108 -12.42 6.47 11.21
N VAL A 109 -11.49 5.78 11.86
CA VAL A 109 -10.89 4.55 11.33
C VAL A 109 -11.91 3.42 11.28
N ARG A 110 -12.04 2.83 10.10
CA ARG A 110 -12.77 1.58 9.84
C ARG A 110 -11.80 0.54 9.29
N ILE A 111 -11.51 -0.48 10.09
CA ILE A 111 -10.64 -1.59 9.75
C ILE A 111 -11.51 -2.65 9.04
N VAL A 112 -11.26 -2.82 7.75
CA VAL A 112 -12.05 -3.72 6.89
C VAL A 112 -11.19 -4.90 6.48
N THR A 113 -11.60 -6.10 6.85
CA THR A 113 -11.04 -7.35 6.34
C THR A 113 -11.87 -7.87 5.17
N ASP A 114 -11.28 -8.75 4.35
CA ASP A 114 -11.99 -9.35 3.20
C ASP A 114 -13.29 -10.06 3.59
N ASP A 115 -13.32 -10.71 4.76
CA ASP A 115 -14.47 -11.47 5.25
C ASP A 115 -15.57 -10.57 5.83
N ALA A 116 -15.23 -9.36 6.28
CA ALA A 116 -16.16 -8.43 6.95
C ALA A 116 -16.70 -7.33 6.01
N LEU A 117 -16.35 -7.38 4.72
CA LEU A 117 -16.67 -6.34 3.75
C LEU A 117 -18.17 -6.04 3.62
N ASP A 118 -19.00 -7.08 3.67
CA ASP A 118 -20.46 -6.97 3.47
C ASP A 118 -21.22 -6.63 4.76
N GLU A 119 -20.57 -6.77 5.92
CA GLU A 119 -21.18 -6.61 7.24
C GLU A 119 -20.81 -5.27 7.91
N ILE A 120 -19.82 -4.55 7.36
CA ILE A 120 -19.32 -3.33 7.99
C ILE A 120 -20.23 -2.12 7.74
N GLU A 121 -20.56 -1.42 8.83
CA GLU A 121 -21.15 -0.08 8.75
C GLU A 121 -20.06 0.93 8.39
N PHE A 122 -20.18 1.55 7.22
CA PHE A 122 -19.21 2.49 6.69
C PHE A 122 -19.88 3.81 6.27
N ASN A 123 -19.53 4.88 6.97
CA ASN A 123 -20.10 6.21 6.77
C ASN A 123 -19.30 7.04 5.76
N GLN A 124 -19.93 8.09 5.26
CA GLN A 124 -19.24 9.06 4.41
C GLN A 124 -18.15 9.79 5.23
N GLY A 125 -16.92 9.80 4.72
CA GLY A 125 -15.77 10.43 5.38
C GLY A 125 -14.98 9.49 6.30
N ASP A 126 -15.43 8.26 6.52
CA ASP A 126 -14.67 7.27 7.29
C ASP A 126 -13.33 6.95 6.60
N ILE A 127 -12.31 6.64 7.39
CA ILE A 127 -10.97 6.26 6.91
C ILE A 127 -10.95 4.75 6.72
N LEU A 128 -10.88 4.31 5.47
CA LEU A 128 -10.77 2.90 5.12
C LEU A 128 -9.35 2.41 5.43
N VAL A 129 -9.21 1.52 6.40
CA VAL A 129 -7.96 0.82 6.73
C VAL A 129 -8.12 -0.65 6.37
N THR A 130 -7.25 -1.19 5.52
CA THR A 130 -7.32 -2.61 5.11
C THR A 130 -5.94 -3.17 4.73
N ASP A 131 -5.81 -4.49 4.58
CA ASP A 131 -4.54 -5.09 4.14
C ASP A 131 -4.26 -4.76 2.66
N ASN A 132 -5.28 -4.98 1.82
CA ASN A 132 -5.27 -4.71 0.39
C ASN A 132 -6.70 -4.41 -0.10
N THR A 133 -6.84 -3.88 -1.31
CA THR A 133 -8.14 -3.60 -1.94
C THR A 133 -8.29 -4.34 -3.26
N ASP A 134 -9.54 -4.66 -3.62
CA ASP A 134 -9.94 -5.07 -4.96
C ASP A 134 -11.23 -4.34 -5.38
N VAL A 135 -11.83 -4.77 -6.50
CA VAL A 135 -13.05 -4.18 -7.06
C VAL A 135 -14.22 -4.14 -6.07
N ARG A 136 -14.29 -5.09 -5.13
CA ARG A 136 -15.37 -5.16 -4.13
C ARG A 136 -15.30 -4.00 -3.13
N PHE A 137 -14.12 -3.40 -2.93
CA PHE A 137 -13.93 -2.24 -2.05
C PHE A 137 -14.38 -0.91 -2.68
N LEU A 138 -14.70 -0.87 -3.98
CA LEU A 138 -15.10 0.36 -4.68
C LEU A 138 -16.24 1.15 -4.00
N PRO A 139 -17.31 0.52 -3.48
CA PRO A 139 -18.37 1.25 -2.77
C PRO A 139 -17.87 1.95 -1.51
N LEU A 140 -16.94 1.31 -0.77
CA LEU A 140 -16.33 1.90 0.42
C LEU A 140 -15.37 3.02 0.05
N MET A 141 -14.51 2.81 -0.96
CA MET A 141 -13.57 3.82 -1.44
C MET A 141 -14.26 5.10 -1.92
N ARG A 142 -15.47 5.00 -2.49
CA ARG A 142 -16.27 6.17 -2.88
C ARG A 142 -16.80 6.97 -1.69
N LYS A 143 -17.03 6.31 -0.56
CA LYS A 143 -17.47 6.96 0.69
C LYS A 143 -16.31 7.45 1.54
N ALA A 144 -15.14 6.83 1.37
CA ALA A 144 -13.99 7.03 2.24
C ALA A 144 -13.48 8.47 2.20
N GLY A 145 -13.15 9.00 3.39
CA GLY A 145 -12.40 10.24 3.53
C GLY A 145 -10.93 10.05 3.11
N ALA A 146 -10.34 8.90 3.46
CA ALA A 146 -9.05 8.45 2.96
C ALA A 146 -8.97 6.92 2.89
N VAL A 147 -8.01 6.43 2.11
CA VAL A 147 -7.69 5.00 2.00
C VAL A 147 -6.28 4.73 2.50
N VAL A 148 -6.15 3.83 3.47
CA VAL A 148 -4.89 3.40 4.06
C VAL A 148 -4.76 1.88 3.89
N THR A 149 -3.66 1.43 3.28
CA THR A 149 -3.41 -0.01 3.09
C THR A 149 -2.08 -0.46 3.67
N ASN A 150 -2.05 -1.67 4.23
CA ASN A 150 -0.80 -2.31 4.65
C ASN A 150 0.11 -2.58 3.45
N ARG A 151 -0.47 -3.11 2.37
CA ARG A 151 0.26 -3.53 1.17
C ARG A 151 -0.01 -2.61 -0.02
N GLY A 152 0.84 -2.73 -1.03
CA GLY A 152 0.71 -2.02 -2.29
C GLY A 152 1.68 -0.84 -2.42
N GLY A 153 2.00 -0.51 -3.67
CA GLY A 153 2.82 0.65 -4.03
C GLY A 153 2.02 1.71 -4.79
N MET A 154 2.73 2.72 -5.32
CA MET A 154 2.17 3.84 -6.10
C MET A 154 1.26 3.42 -7.27
N LEU A 155 1.37 2.18 -7.75
CA LEU A 155 0.63 1.64 -8.88
C LEU A 155 -0.33 0.51 -8.49
N SER A 156 -0.58 0.31 -7.19
CA SER A 156 -1.55 -0.66 -6.72
C SER A 156 -2.98 -0.27 -7.09
N HIS A 157 -3.90 -1.24 -7.00
CA HIS A 157 -5.33 -0.99 -7.17
C HIS A 157 -5.81 0.17 -6.29
N ALA A 158 -5.49 0.15 -4.99
CA ALA A 158 -5.81 1.22 -4.05
C ALA A 158 -5.31 2.59 -4.53
N ALA A 159 -4.04 2.68 -4.94
CA ALA A 159 -3.42 3.93 -5.35
C ALA A 159 -4.00 4.49 -6.66
N ILE A 160 -4.29 3.63 -7.64
CA ILE A 160 -4.89 4.06 -8.92
C ILE A 160 -6.30 4.56 -8.69
N ILE A 161 -7.14 3.77 -8.02
CA ILE A 161 -8.55 4.11 -7.82
C ILE A 161 -8.72 5.31 -6.90
N ALA A 162 -7.95 5.41 -5.81
CA ALA A 162 -8.06 6.56 -4.92
C ALA A 162 -7.75 7.88 -5.62
N ARG A 163 -6.74 7.91 -6.52
CA ARG A 163 -6.45 9.09 -7.35
C ARG A 163 -7.58 9.43 -8.30
N GLU A 164 -8.17 8.43 -8.96
CA GLU A 164 -9.31 8.62 -9.85
C GLU A 164 -10.53 9.18 -9.11
N LEU A 165 -10.73 8.76 -7.86
CA LEU A 165 -11.81 9.26 -6.99
C LEU A 165 -11.47 10.59 -6.29
N GLY A 166 -10.23 11.07 -6.40
CA GLY A 166 -9.77 12.27 -5.68
C GLY A 166 -9.70 12.08 -4.16
N VAL A 167 -9.54 10.85 -3.69
CA VAL A 167 -9.50 10.49 -2.26
C VAL A 167 -8.04 10.41 -1.79
N PRO A 168 -7.67 11.10 -0.69
CA PRO A 168 -6.36 10.94 -0.05
C PRO A 168 -6.00 9.47 0.19
N CYS A 169 -4.76 9.07 -0.13
CA CYS A 169 -4.38 7.67 -0.06
C CYS A 169 -2.93 7.46 0.36
N VAL A 170 -2.74 6.55 1.31
CA VAL A 170 -1.42 6.11 1.79
C VAL A 170 -1.37 4.58 1.73
N VAL A 171 -0.44 4.04 0.96
CA VAL A 171 -0.32 2.58 0.74
C VAL A 171 1.01 2.06 1.24
N GLY A 172 1.13 0.74 1.42
CA GLY A 172 2.41 0.15 1.83
C GLY A 172 2.80 0.49 3.27
N CYS A 173 1.81 0.59 4.16
CA CYS A 173 1.99 0.93 5.57
C CYS A 173 2.56 -0.20 6.44
N GLY A 174 2.59 -1.44 5.92
CA GLY A 174 3.06 -2.62 6.63
C GLY A 174 2.02 -3.22 7.58
N ASP A 175 1.70 -2.54 8.68
CA ASP A 175 0.86 -3.08 9.77
C ASP A 175 -0.22 -2.10 10.27
N ALA A 176 -0.68 -1.18 9.41
CA ALA A 176 -1.72 -0.22 9.74
C ALA A 176 -2.96 -0.88 10.38
N THR A 177 -3.42 -2.02 9.87
CA THR A 177 -4.59 -2.74 10.43
C THR A 177 -4.41 -3.19 11.89
N HIS A 178 -3.19 -3.28 12.40
CA HIS A 178 -2.89 -3.64 13.79
C HIS A 178 -2.51 -2.44 14.66
N LYS A 179 -2.10 -1.33 14.05
CA LYS A 179 -1.70 -0.11 14.76
C LYS A 179 -2.87 0.82 15.09
N PHE A 180 -3.96 0.73 14.34
CA PHE A 180 -5.16 1.51 14.62
C PHE A 180 -6.16 0.73 15.46
N VAL A 181 -6.98 1.48 16.19
CA VAL A 181 -8.16 0.95 16.90
C VAL A 181 -9.40 1.28 16.08
N GLU A 182 -10.30 0.31 15.92
CA GLU A 182 -11.60 0.53 15.28
C GLU A 182 -12.34 1.70 15.95
N GLY A 183 -12.86 2.63 15.15
CA GLY A 183 -13.55 3.82 15.66
C GLY A 183 -12.64 4.96 16.12
N GLN A 184 -11.31 4.79 16.11
CA GLN A 184 -10.36 5.86 16.45
C GLN A 184 -10.42 6.99 15.42
N VAL A 185 -10.39 8.25 15.87
CA VAL A 185 -10.25 9.40 14.97
C VAL A 185 -8.78 9.66 14.69
N VAL A 186 -8.43 9.78 13.41
CA VAL A 186 -7.05 10.03 12.96
C VAL A 186 -7.04 11.14 11.91
N GLN A 187 -5.90 11.80 11.76
CA GLN A 187 -5.61 12.67 10.63
C GLN A 187 -4.72 11.92 9.63
N VAL A 188 -5.14 11.88 8.38
CA VAL A 188 -4.36 11.32 7.26
C VAL A 188 -3.80 12.49 6.45
N ASP A 189 -2.48 12.61 6.43
CA ASP A 189 -1.72 13.51 5.57
C ASP A 189 -1.11 12.68 4.44
N ALA A 190 -1.87 12.55 3.34
CA ALA A 190 -1.45 11.74 2.20
C ALA A 190 -0.33 12.42 1.41
N THR A 191 -0.22 13.75 1.48
CA THR A 191 0.86 14.53 0.87
C THR A 191 2.22 14.16 1.46
N ARG A 192 2.30 13.96 2.77
CA ARG A 192 3.54 13.53 3.45
C ARG A 192 3.60 12.01 3.65
N GLY A 193 2.49 11.31 3.47
CA GLY A 193 2.38 9.86 3.64
C GLY A 193 2.34 9.46 5.11
N LEU A 194 1.71 10.28 5.95
CA LEU A 194 1.67 10.14 7.39
C LEU A 194 0.23 9.96 7.86
N ILE A 195 0.04 9.07 8.83
CA ILE A 195 -1.20 9.02 9.62
C ILE A 195 -0.85 9.39 11.05
N LEU A 196 -1.59 10.37 11.56
CA LEU A 196 -1.34 11.04 12.83
C LEU A 196 -2.47 10.75 13.80
N SER A 197 -2.12 10.50 15.06
CA SER A 197 -3.08 10.52 16.15
C SER A 197 -3.45 11.97 16.43
N LEU A 198 -4.74 12.23 16.38
CA LEU A 198 -5.35 13.28 17.19
C LEU A 198 -5.54 12.64 18.59
N SER A 199 -5.51 13.40 19.68
CA SER A 199 -5.23 12.91 21.05
C SER A 199 -6.32 11.96 21.67
N PRO A 200 -6.10 11.38 22.87
CA PRO A 200 -6.24 9.95 23.19
C PRO A 200 -7.69 9.39 23.23
N PRO A 201 -7.88 8.04 23.17
CA PRO A 201 -9.20 7.42 23.10
C PRO A 201 -10.13 7.84 24.26
N PRO A 202 -11.41 8.16 23.99
CA PRO A 202 -12.36 8.52 25.03
C PRO A 202 -12.67 7.29 25.91
N GLY A 203 -12.25 7.35 27.18
CA GLY A 203 -12.85 6.57 28.27
C GLY A 203 -12.60 5.06 28.29
N ALA A 204 -11.45 4.63 28.80
CA ALA A 204 -11.45 3.49 29.70
C ALA A 204 -12.08 3.99 31.02
N GLY A 205 -13.39 3.79 31.18
CA GLY A 205 -14.13 4.21 32.35
C GLY A 205 -13.55 3.62 33.64
N GLU A 206 -13.50 4.46 34.68
CA GLU A 206 -13.34 4.03 36.07
C GLU A 206 -14.35 2.92 36.41
N PRO A 207 -13.94 1.83 37.09
CA PRO A 207 -14.89 0.94 37.71
C PRO A 207 -15.48 1.61 38.96
N LEU A 208 -16.82 1.69 39.01
CA LEU A 208 -17.58 1.89 40.25
C LEU A 208 -17.54 0.64 41.13
#